data_AF-A0AB38D0G1-F1
#
_entry.id   AF-A0AB38D0G1-F1
#
_cell.length_a   1.000
_cell.length_b   1.000
_cell.length_c   1.000
_cell.angle_alpha   90.00
_cell.angle_beta   90.00
_cell.angle_gamma   90.00
#
_symmetry.space_group_name_H-M   'P 1'
#
loop_
_entity.id
_entity.type
_entity.pdbx_description
1 polymer ?
#
loop_
_entity_poly.entity_id
_entity_poly.type
_entity_poly.pdbx_seq_one_letter_code
_entity_poly.pdbx_strand_id
1 'polypeptide(L)'
;MSTANWLRRLARNNNVVVLDNPDAVSATLQIGARLVANGWTQGIRFERVGDGMRYDILGALDAAVGKSAAKDDARTWWGAHRLISRALPAGFGGDVSAYNDDPARTQGQVVELIRGVARSHGAVLQAQKKVTPA
;
A
#
# COMPACT_ATOMS: atom_id res chain seq x y z
N MET A 1 27.38 -3.96 -13.92
CA MET A 1 25.95 -4.23 -13.61
C MET A 1 25.15 -3.03 -14.06
N SER A 2 24.10 -3.17 -14.87
CA SER A 2 23.32 -2.02 -15.35
C SER A 2 22.49 -1.39 -14.23
N THR A 3 22.19 -0.10 -14.34
CA THR A 3 21.37 0.67 -13.40
C THR A 3 19.98 0.03 -13.21
N ALA A 4 19.39 -0.48 -14.30
CA ALA A 4 18.13 -1.22 -14.27
C ALA A 4 18.22 -2.55 -13.50
N ASN A 5 19.36 -3.26 -13.56
CA ASN A 5 19.57 -4.49 -12.79
C ASN A 5 19.77 -4.20 -11.30
N TRP A 6 20.46 -3.09 -10.99
CA TRP A 6 20.63 -2.62 -9.62
C TRP A 6 19.29 -2.20 -8.98
N LEU A 7 18.47 -1.39 -9.66
CA LEU A 7 17.14 -1.00 -9.18
C LEU A 7 16.25 -2.22 -8.92
N ARG A 8 16.19 -3.17 -9.86
CA ARG A 8 15.42 -4.41 -9.70
C ARG A 8 15.91 -5.23 -8.49
N ARG A 9 17.22 -5.27 -8.25
CA ARG A 9 17.79 -5.92 -7.07
C ARG A 9 17.38 -5.20 -5.78
N LEU A 10 17.45 -3.88 -5.76
CA LEU A 10 17.02 -3.07 -4.61
C LEU A 10 15.53 -3.27 -4.30
N ALA A 11 14.68 -3.31 -5.33
CA ALA A 11 13.26 -3.56 -5.18
C ALA A 11 12.98 -4.93 -4.53
N ARG A 12 13.63 -5.98 -5.02
CA ARG A 12 13.54 -7.33 -4.42
C ARG A 12 13.98 -7.35 -2.97
N ASN A 13 15.09 -6.68 -2.62
CA ASN A 13 15.59 -6.63 -1.24
C ASN A 13 14.62 -5.92 -0.28
N ASN A 14 13.82 -4.96 -0.79
CA ASN A 14 12.80 -4.26 -0.02
C ASN A 14 11.41 -4.91 -0.14
N ASN A 15 11.31 -6.09 -0.77
CA ASN A 15 10.07 -6.79 -1.09
C ASN A 15 9.05 -5.96 -1.92
N VAL A 16 9.51 -5.00 -2.70
CA VAL A 16 8.67 -4.17 -3.59
C VAL A 16 9.00 -4.44 -5.06
N VAL A 17 8.22 -3.84 -5.96
CA VAL A 17 8.46 -3.87 -7.41
C VAL A 17 8.73 -2.45 -7.91
N VAL A 18 9.49 -2.34 -9.01
CA VAL A 18 9.64 -1.05 -9.71
C VAL A 18 8.32 -0.75 -10.41
N LEU A 19 7.83 0.47 -10.25
CA LEU A 19 6.55 0.93 -10.78
C LEU A 19 6.75 2.12 -11.72
N ASP A 20 5.84 2.26 -12.67
CA ASP A 20 5.87 3.36 -13.65
C ASP A 20 5.46 4.70 -13.03
N ASN A 21 4.53 4.68 -12.07
CA ASN A 21 4.04 5.86 -11.35
C ASN A 21 4.39 5.81 -9.84
N PRO A 22 5.69 5.77 -9.48
CA PRO A 22 6.09 5.44 -8.12
C PRO A 22 5.75 6.56 -7.12
N ASP A 23 5.67 7.82 -7.56
CA ASP A 23 5.27 8.96 -6.72
C ASP A 23 3.78 8.90 -6.33
N ALA A 24 2.89 8.70 -7.32
CA ALA A 24 1.46 8.58 -7.07
C ALA A 24 1.16 7.41 -6.13
N VAL A 25 1.80 6.25 -6.36
CA VAL A 25 1.66 5.08 -5.48
C VAL A 25 2.14 5.37 -4.05
N SER A 26 3.25 6.10 -3.90
CA SER A 26 3.72 6.54 -2.58
C SER A 26 2.70 7.43 -1.87
N ALA A 27 2.10 8.38 -2.59
CA ALA A 27 1.06 9.26 -2.04
C ALA A 27 -0.20 8.47 -1.67
N THR A 28 -0.67 7.56 -2.52
CA THR A 28 -1.80 6.68 -2.25
C THR A 28 -1.60 5.86 -0.98
N LEU A 29 -0.42 5.25 -0.80
CA LEU A 29 -0.12 4.46 0.41
C LEU A 29 -0.13 5.33 1.68
N GLN A 30 0.42 6.55 1.63
CA GLN A 30 0.42 7.47 2.76
C GLN A 30 -0.99 7.95 3.13
N ILE A 31 -1.79 8.31 2.13
CA ILE A 31 -3.18 8.76 2.33
C ILE A 31 -4.03 7.58 2.84
N GLY A 32 -3.88 6.39 2.25
CA GLY A 32 -4.59 5.17 2.66
C GLY A 32 -4.30 4.81 4.12
N ALA A 33 -3.03 4.83 4.54
CA ALA A 33 -2.67 4.63 5.94
C ALA A 33 -3.33 5.65 6.89
N ARG A 34 -3.44 6.91 6.47
CA ARG A 34 -4.11 7.97 7.26
C ARG A 34 -5.62 7.75 7.33
N LEU A 35 -6.25 7.32 6.22
CA LEU A 35 -7.67 6.99 6.20
C LEU A 35 -7.99 5.84 7.15
N VAL A 36 -7.23 4.74 7.07
CA VAL A 36 -7.39 3.60 7.98
C VAL A 36 -7.16 4.02 9.43
N ALA A 37 -6.13 4.81 9.73
CA ALA A 37 -5.85 5.28 11.09
C ALA A 37 -6.98 6.16 11.65
N ASN A 38 -7.69 6.90 10.80
CA ASN A 38 -8.83 7.71 11.17
C ASN A 38 -10.15 6.93 11.28
N GLY A 39 -10.12 5.61 11.06
CA GLY A 39 -11.31 4.76 11.09
C GLY A 39 -12.24 4.95 9.87
N TRP A 40 -11.69 5.38 8.73
CA TRP A 40 -12.45 5.53 7.50
C TRP A 40 -12.84 4.16 6.90
N THR A 41 -14.09 4.03 6.46
CA THR A 41 -14.63 2.88 5.73
C THR A 41 -15.47 3.37 4.54
N GLN A 42 -15.44 2.67 3.40
CA GLN A 42 -16.10 3.10 2.16
C GLN A 42 -17.62 2.91 2.27
N GLY A 43 -18.33 3.83 2.92
CA GLY A 43 -19.81 3.83 2.97
C GLY A 43 -20.47 2.69 3.75
N ILE A 44 -19.74 1.63 4.12
CA ILE A 44 -20.15 0.65 5.11
C ILE A 44 -19.99 1.34 6.47
N ARG A 45 -21.12 1.80 7.04
CA ARG A 45 -21.22 2.24 8.43
C ARG A 45 -20.32 1.35 9.28
N PHE A 46 -19.33 1.95 9.96
CA PHE A 46 -18.67 1.42 11.14
C PHE A 46 -19.25 0.07 11.59
N GLU A 47 -18.78 -1.04 11.01
CA GLU A 47 -19.30 -2.34 11.41
C GLU A 47 -18.45 -2.78 12.58
N ARG A 48 -18.99 -2.53 13.78
CA ARG A 48 -18.46 -3.09 15.00
C ARG A 48 -18.76 -4.58 14.98
N VAL A 49 -17.76 -5.41 14.73
CA VAL A 49 -17.88 -6.87 14.80
C VAL A 49 -17.33 -7.29 16.17
N GLY A 50 -18.23 -7.48 17.14
CA GLY A 50 -17.87 -7.72 18.54
C GLY A 50 -17.24 -6.49 19.20
N ASP A 51 -16.00 -6.62 19.67
CA ASP A 51 -15.22 -5.50 20.23
C ASP A 51 -14.27 -4.84 19.23
N GLY A 52 -14.25 -5.30 17.97
CA GLY A 52 -13.40 -4.79 16.90
C GLY A 52 -14.12 -3.86 15.93
N MET A 53 -13.36 -2.94 15.32
CA MET A 53 -13.78 -2.18 14.13
C MET A 53 -13.32 -2.93 12.89
N ARG A 54 -14.19 -3.16 11.89
CA ARG A 54 -13.72 -3.59 10.57
C ARG A 54 -13.01 -2.45 9.86
N TYR A 55 -11.79 -2.71 9.41
CA TYR A 55 -11.03 -1.81 8.55
C TYR A 55 -11.34 -2.11 7.09
N ASP A 56 -10.98 -1.23 6.17
CA ASP A 56 -11.16 -1.46 4.74
C ASP A 56 -9.94 -0.95 3.98
N ILE A 57 -8.96 -1.83 3.81
CA ILE A 57 -7.73 -1.50 3.08
C ILE A 57 -8.07 -1.12 1.64
N LEU A 58 -8.92 -1.89 0.96
CA LEU A 58 -9.20 -1.71 -0.47
C LEU A 58 -9.98 -0.42 -0.73
N GLY A 59 -11.03 -0.17 0.04
CA GLY A 59 -11.75 1.10 -0.03
C GLY A 59 -10.86 2.28 0.35
N ALA A 60 -9.96 2.12 1.33
CA ALA A 60 -9.02 3.19 1.68
C ALA A 60 -8.05 3.49 0.53
N LEU A 61 -7.63 2.48 -0.24
CA LEU A 61 -6.86 2.69 -1.47
C LEU A 61 -7.69 3.40 -2.53
N ASP A 62 -8.94 2.98 -2.77
CA ASP A 62 -9.84 3.66 -3.72
C ASP A 62 -9.96 5.16 -3.42
N ALA A 63 -10.27 5.50 -2.16
CA ALA A 63 -10.41 6.88 -1.74
C ALA A 63 -9.08 7.65 -1.74
N ALA A 64 -7.96 6.96 -1.52
CA ALA A 64 -6.63 7.56 -1.55
C ALA A 64 -6.16 7.88 -2.97
N VAL A 65 -6.49 7.03 -3.97
CA VAL A 65 -6.14 7.27 -5.38
C VAL A 65 -6.70 8.60 -5.86
N GLY A 66 -7.99 8.86 -5.63
CA GLY A 66 -8.63 10.14 -5.98
C GLY A 66 -8.04 11.37 -5.30
N LYS A 67 -7.22 11.19 -4.24
CA LYS A 67 -6.51 12.26 -3.51
C LYS A 67 -5.02 12.34 -3.84
N SER A 68 -4.49 11.37 -4.59
CA SER A 68 -3.06 11.22 -4.88
C SER A 68 -2.58 11.99 -6.11
N ALA A 69 -3.51 12.66 -6.82
CA ALA A 69 -3.24 13.34 -8.11
C ALA A 69 -2.59 12.40 -9.15
N ALA A 70 -3.05 11.15 -9.20
CA ALA A 70 -2.55 10.16 -10.15
C ALA A 70 -2.91 10.55 -11.59
N LYS A 71 -1.96 10.31 -12.52
CA LYS A 71 -2.22 10.45 -13.97
C LYS A 71 -3.02 9.27 -14.54
N ASP A 72 -2.87 8.12 -13.91
CA ASP A 72 -3.56 6.87 -14.24
C ASP A 72 -3.96 6.22 -12.92
N ASP A 73 -5.23 6.43 -12.55
CA ASP A 73 -5.81 5.97 -11.29
C ASP A 73 -5.76 4.44 -11.17
N ALA A 74 -6.10 3.74 -12.25
CA ALA A 74 -6.13 2.28 -12.27
C ALA A 74 -4.74 1.69 -12.05
N ARG A 75 -3.71 2.19 -12.76
CA ARG A 75 -2.33 1.74 -12.54
C ARG A 75 -1.81 2.07 -11.15
N THR A 76 -2.19 3.24 -10.62
CA THR A 76 -1.78 3.65 -9.28
C THR A 76 -2.40 2.75 -8.22
N TRP A 77 -3.69 2.44 -8.37
CA TRP A 77 -4.41 1.52 -7.50
C TRP A 77 -3.79 0.13 -7.50
N TRP A 78 -3.62 -0.48 -8.69
CA TRP A 78 -3.02 -1.81 -8.81
C TRP A 78 -1.56 -1.85 -8.32
N GLY A 79 -0.82 -0.75 -8.50
CA GLY A 79 0.51 -0.57 -7.94
C GLY A 79 0.50 -0.65 -6.41
N ALA A 80 -0.35 0.15 -5.75
CA ALA A 80 -0.47 0.15 -4.30
C ALA A 80 -0.97 -1.21 -3.76
N HIS A 81 -2.02 -1.76 -4.37
CA HIS A 81 -2.58 -3.07 -4.02
C HIS A 81 -1.51 -4.16 -4.10
N ARG A 82 -0.78 -4.24 -5.22
CA ARG A 82 0.30 -5.23 -5.42
C ARG A 82 1.38 -5.13 -4.35
N LEU A 83 1.76 -3.93 -3.94
CA LEU A 83 2.77 -3.75 -2.89
C LEU A 83 2.26 -4.23 -1.53
N ILE A 84 0.99 -3.98 -1.21
CA ILE A 84 0.36 -4.47 0.02
C ILE A 84 0.23 -5.99 0.01
N SER A 85 -0.32 -6.59 -1.04
CA SER A 85 -0.46 -8.05 -1.18
C SER A 85 0.87 -8.78 -0.96
N ARG A 86 1.98 -8.22 -1.47
CA ARG A 86 3.32 -8.81 -1.30
C ARG A 86 3.87 -8.72 0.13
N ALA A 87 3.40 -7.76 0.91
CA ALA A 87 3.86 -7.53 2.27
C ALA A 87 3.02 -8.28 3.31
N LEU A 88 1.96 -8.97 2.90
CA LEU A 88 1.13 -9.75 3.82
C LEU A 88 1.92 -10.92 4.42
N PRO A 89 1.62 -11.31 5.68
CA PRO A 89 2.20 -12.49 6.30
C PRO A 89 1.91 -13.78 5.52
N ALA A 90 2.77 -14.80 5.69
CA ALA A 90 2.77 -16.05 4.94
C ALA A 90 1.46 -16.89 5.01
N GLY A 91 0.53 -16.55 5.90
CA GLY A 91 -0.78 -17.20 6.01
C GLY A 91 -1.88 -16.64 5.10
N PHE A 92 -1.68 -15.47 4.47
CA PHE A 92 -2.74 -14.78 3.72
C PHE A 92 -2.63 -14.93 2.20
N GLY A 93 -1.54 -15.48 1.67
CA GLY A 93 -1.40 -15.73 0.23
C GLY A 93 -1.47 -14.50 -0.68
N GLY A 94 -1.34 -13.28 -0.12
CA GLY A 94 -1.54 -12.03 -0.85
C GLY A 94 -2.99 -11.53 -0.91
N ASP A 95 -3.92 -12.26 -0.29
CA ASP A 95 -5.32 -11.86 -0.17
C ASP A 95 -5.49 -10.76 0.90
N VAL A 96 -5.66 -9.53 0.40
CA VAL A 96 -5.83 -8.34 1.23
C VAL A 96 -7.15 -8.38 2.00
N SER A 97 -8.21 -8.94 1.41
CA SER A 97 -9.51 -9.07 2.07
C SER A 97 -9.43 -10.07 3.22
N ALA A 98 -8.80 -11.24 3.00
CA ALA A 98 -8.57 -12.21 4.08
C ALA A 98 -7.72 -11.63 5.22
N TYR A 99 -6.70 -10.82 4.91
CA TYR A 99 -5.93 -10.12 5.94
C TYR A 99 -6.75 -9.05 6.67
N ASN A 100 -7.63 -8.35 5.96
CA ASN A 100 -8.47 -7.31 6.53
C ASN A 100 -9.58 -7.88 7.43
N ASP A 101 -10.14 -9.03 7.05
CA ASP A 101 -11.30 -9.65 7.69
C ASP A 101 -10.94 -10.63 8.82
N ASP A 102 -9.65 -10.91 9.03
CA ASP A 102 -9.16 -11.73 10.15
C ASP A 102 -9.52 -11.07 11.50
N PRO A 103 -10.33 -11.73 12.35
CA PRO A 103 -10.82 -11.13 13.60
C PRO A 103 -9.71 -10.87 14.63
N ALA A 104 -8.52 -11.45 14.46
CA ALA A 104 -7.35 -11.17 15.30
C ALA A 104 -6.62 -9.86 14.91
N ARG A 105 -7.06 -9.18 13.85
CA ARG A 105 -6.39 -7.98 13.31
C ARG A 105 -6.86 -6.72 14.00
N THR A 106 -5.88 -5.89 14.32
CA THR A 106 -6.10 -4.57 14.90
C THR A 106 -5.84 -3.47 13.87
N GLN A 107 -6.45 -2.30 14.08
CA GLN A 107 -6.18 -1.10 13.28
C GLN A 107 -4.70 -0.81 13.18
N GLY A 108 -4.00 -0.89 14.32
CA GLY A 108 -2.58 -0.59 14.42
C GLY A 108 -1.76 -1.50 13.52
N GLN A 109 -2.09 -2.79 13.46
CA GLN A 109 -1.41 -3.74 12.57
C GLN A 109 -1.68 -3.46 11.09
N VAL A 110 -2.91 -3.08 10.73
CA VAL A 110 -3.24 -2.70 9.34
C VAL A 110 -2.52 -1.41 8.94
N VAL A 111 -2.54 -0.40 9.81
CA VAL A 111 -1.84 0.88 9.58
C VAL A 111 -0.34 0.67 9.47
N GLU A 112 0.27 -0.12 10.35
CA GLU A 112 1.71 -0.39 10.29
C GLU A 112 2.11 -1.24 9.10
N LEU A 113 1.25 -2.14 8.61
CA LEU A 113 1.46 -2.81 7.32
C LEU A 113 1.57 -1.79 6.18
N ILE A 114 0.57 -0.91 6.02
CA ILE A 114 0.55 0.06 4.91
C ILE A 114 1.73 1.04 5.04
N ARG A 115 2.05 1.51 6.26
CA ARG A 115 3.21 2.37 6.51
C ARG A 115 4.53 1.66 6.23
N GLY A 116 4.66 0.38 6.60
CA GLY A 116 5.82 -0.44 6.29
C GLY A 116 6.05 -0.55 4.78
N VAL A 117 4.98 -0.82 4.03
CA VAL A 117 5.00 -0.83 2.56
C VAL A 117 5.41 0.54 2.00
N ALA A 118 4.84 1.63 2.52
CA ALA A 118 5.19 2.99 2.09
C ALA A 118 6.67 3.31 2.33
N ARG A 119 7.25 2.87 3.47
CA ARG A 119 8.69 3.04 3.77
C ARG A 119 9.56 2.25 2.78
N SER A 120 9.25 0.98 2.56
CA SER A 120 10.00 0.11 1.62
C SER A 120 9.92 0.62 0.19
N HIS A 121 8.75 1.08 -0.25
CA HIS A 121 8.55 1.69 -1.55
C HIS A 121 9.29 3.04 -1.66
N GLY A 122 9.23 3.86 -0.62
CA GLY A 122 9.94 5.14 -0.55
C GLY A 122 11.45 4.99 -0.74
N ALA A 123 12.08 3.96 -0.19
CA ALA A 123 13.50 3.68 -0.41
C ALA A 123 13.83 3.42 -1.90
N VAL A 124 12.95 2.70 -2.60
CA VAL A 124 13.11 2.41 -4.04
C VAL A 124 12.78 3.61 -4.90
N LEU A 125 11.75 4.39 -4.55
CA LEU A 125 11.41 5.65 -5.20
C LEU A 125 12.59 6.63 -5.17
N GLN A 126 13.22 6.82 -4.01
CA GLN A 126 14.38 7.70 -3.89
C GLN A 126 15.56 7.23 -4.75
N ALA A 127 15.78 5.92 -4.82
CA ALA A 127 16.79 5.34 -5.71
C ALA A 127 16.45 5.56 -7.19
N GLN A 128 15.17 5.41 -7.58
CA GLN A 128 14.70 5.61 -8.94
C GLN A 128 14.85 7.06 -9.39
N LYS A 129 14.52 8.04 -8.54
CA LYS A 129 14.71 9.48 -8.84
C LYS A 129 16.18 9.86 -9.06
N LYS A 130 17.11 9.22 -8.35
CA LYS A 130 18.55 9.48 -8.51
C LYS A 130 19.11 9.01 -9.85
N VAL A 131 18.50 7.98 -10.45
CA VAL A 131 19.01 7.36 -11.67
C VAL A 131 18.20 7.70 -12.91
N THR A 132 16.98 8.19 -12.75
CA THR A 132 16.13 8.73 -13.81
C THR A 132 15.67 10.13 -13.38
N PRO A 133 16.53 11.16 -13.49
CA PRO A 133 16.11 12.54 -13.27
C PRO A 133 15.02 12.91 -14.28
N ALA A 134 14.02 13.66 -13.83
CA ALA A 134 12.90 14.14 -14.64
C ALA A 134 13.36 15.01 -15.82
#